data_AF-A0A919TT74-F1
#
_entry.id   AF-A0A919TT74-F1
#
_cell.length_a   1.000
_cell.length_b   1.000
_cell.length_c   1.000
_cell.angle_alpha   90.00
_cell.angle_beta   90.00
_cell.angle_gamma   90.00
#
_symmetry.space_group_name_H-M   'P 1'
#
loop_
_entity.id
_entity.type
_entity.pdbx_description
1 polymer ?
#
loop_
_entity_poly.entity_id
_entity_poly.type
_entity_poly.pdbx_seq_one_letter_code
_entity_poly.pdbx_strand_id
1 'polypeptide(L)'
;MAELFIGADTEKTVVSAYPLKTRTGRARRTRTGTVTELLPVTPSGRSREVRVAFLARLSLPLVLVSTLMFAAGLPSWLLAGIILVTVGLAGWDDRRRAQRTTFAIPRDSGARVLRTPEERAAYGRAVAVARRIRQTWPALPGMIDPEVADGTLTHALDDLATLLVRRQEIRALRTGLLGVRMADVPADSPAALALAEQRERTEQLWLDSAGQANRILRSIDETAQAGETFVRELRIGATARQAEHVLARLTAGAPPAESAPELASRTTVVLDAYRELAAAASLVP
;
A
#
# COMPACT_ATOMS: atom_id res chain seq x y z
N MET A 1 -16.45 -9.13 -1.95
CA MET A 1 -14.98 -8.99 -1.97
C MET A 1 -14.60 -7.87 -1.02
N ALA A 2 -13.68 -8.10 -0.10
CA ALA A 2 -13.19 -7.07 0.80
C ALA A 2 -12.22 -6.14 0.05
N GLU A 3 -12.53 -4.84 -0.04
CA GLU A 3 -11.58 -3.84 -0.53
C GLU A 3 -10.61 -3.46 0.61
N LEU A 4 -9.36 -3.18 0.27
CA LEU A 4 -8.34 -2.78 1.25
C LEU A 4 -7.81 -1.39 0.91
N PHE A 5 -7.89 -0.47 1.87
CA PHE A 5 -7.43 0.90 1.75
C PHE A 5 -6.15 1.09 2.56
N ILE A 6 -5.09 1.53 1.87
CA ILE A 6 -3.76 1.71 2.46
C ILE A 6 -3.37 3.17 2.31
N GLY A 7 -3.01 3.85 3.40
CA GLY A 7 -2.52 5.23 3.38
C GLY A 7 -1.24 5.36 4.18
N ALA A 8 -0.18 5.90 3.58
CA ALA A 8 1.12 6.07 4.24
C ALA A 8 1.50 7.56 4.34
N ASP A 9 1.63 8.10 5.54
CA ASP A 9 2.18 9.44 5.78
C ASP A 9 3.60 9.36 6.37
N THR A 10 4.19 10.47 6.79
CA THR A 10 5.56 10.46 7.37
C THR A 10 5.62 9.78 8.74
N GLU A 11 4.50 9.68 9.45
CA GLU A 11 4.42 9.20 10.83
C GLU A 11 3.91 7.76 10.94
N LYS A 12 2.99 7.37 10.05
CA LYS A 12 2.29 6.09 10.12
C LYS A 12 1.85 5.58 8.74
N THR A 13 1.62 4.27 8.69
CA THR A 13 0.88 3.60 7.62
C THR A 13 -0.43 3.08 8.21
N VAL A 14 -1.55 3.46 7.62
CA VAL A 14 -2.90 3.05 8.00
C VAL A 14 -3.43 2.07 6.97
N VAL A 15 -3.96 0.95 7.43
CA VAL A 15 -4.59 -0.08 6.61
C VAL A 15 -6.00 -0.30 7.14
N SER A 16 -7.01 -0.28 6.27
CA SER A 16 -8.41 -0.42 6.68
C SER A 16 -9.25 -1.05 5.56
N ALA A 17 -10.29 -1.77 5.94
CA ALA A 17 -11.32 -2.23 4.99
C ALA A 17 -12.21 -1.10 4.45
N TYR A 18 -12.13 0.11 5.04
CA TYR A 18 -12.96 1.25 4.68
C TYR A 18 -12.16 2.43 4.11
N PRO A 19 -12.79 3.30 3.30
CA PRO A 19 -12.14 4.46 2.72
C PRO A 19 -11.45 5.37 3.76
N LEU A 20 -10.16 5.61 3.56
CA LEU A 20 -9.36 6.49 4.42
C LEU A 20 -9.65 7.96 4.13
N LYS A 21 -9.73 8.77 5.20
CA LYS A 21 -9.86 10.24 5.12
C LYS A 21 -8.52 10.90 5.45
N THR A 22 -8.18 11.97 4.72
CA THR A 22 -7.05 12.82 5.08
C THR A 22 -7.47 13.82 6.17
N ARG A 23 -6.64 14.00 7.20
CA ARG A 23 -6.82 15.04 8.23
C ARG A 23 -6.35 16.39 7.71
N THR A 24 -5.20 16.38 7.04
CA THR A 24 -4.54 17.55 6.44
C THR A 24 -3.96 17.17 5.09
N GLY A 25 -3.65 18.17 4.26
CA GLY A 25 -2.99 17.96 2.98
C GLY A 25 -3.88 17.30 1.92
N ARG A 26 -3.23 16.71 0.91
CA ARG A 26 -3.86 16.01 -0.21
C ARG A 26 -3.19 14.66 -0.43
N ALA A 27 -3.98 13.66 -0.79
CA ALA A 27 -3.49 12.35 -1.18
C ALA A 27 -3.93 12.05 -2.62
N ARG A 28 -3.05 11.41 -3.39
CA ARG A 28 -3.39 10.80 -4.67
C ARG A 28 -3.87 9.39 -4.41
N ARG A 29 -5.04 9.05 -4.96
CA ARG A 29 -5.60 7.70 -4.90
C ARG A 29 -5.16 6.92 -6.13
N THR A 30 -4.62 5.72 -5.92
CA THR A 30 -4.28 4.76 -6.97
C THR A 30 -4.94 3.43 -6.63
N ARG A 31 -5.81 2.92 -7.50
CA ARG A 31 -6.47 1.62 -7.33
C ARG A 31 -5.75 0.57 -8.17
N THR A 32 -5.39 -0.54 -7.56
CA THR A 32 -4.83 -1.71 -8.24
C THR A 32 -5.58 -2.95 -7.74
N GLY A 33 -6.52 -3.46 -8.54
CA GLY A 33 -7.45 -4.50 -8.11
C GLY A 33 -8.38 -4.03 -6.97
N THR A 34 -8.47 -4.84 -5.93
CA THR A 34 -9.21 -4.59 -4.68
C THR A 34 -8.44 -3.71 -3.69
N VAL A 35 -7.18 -3.37 -3.97
CA VAL A 35 -6.38 -2.48 -3.12
C VAL A 35 -6.44 -1.04 -3.63
N THR A 36 -6.77 -0.12 -2.73
CA THR A 36 -6.69 1.32 -2.94
C THR A 36 -5.55 1.90 -2.11
N GLU A 37 -4.52 2.43 -2.77
CA GLU A 37 -3.42 3.14 -2.13
C GLU A 37 -3.66 4.66 -2.15
N LEU A 38 -3.49 5.31 -1.01
CA LEU A 38 -3.50 6.76 -0.84
C LEU A 38 -2.07 7.23 -0.57
N LEU A 39 -1.46 7.85 -1.57
CA LEU A 39 -0.10 8.39 -1.49
C LEU A 39 -0.13 9.89 -1.19
N PRO A 40 0.69 10.38 -0.25
CA PRO A 40 0.74 11.79 0.08
C PRO A 40 1.30 12.58 -1.10
N VAL A 41 0.64 13.67 -1.47
CA VAL A 41 1.15 14.59 -2.49
C VAL A 41 2.18 15.51 -1.84
N THR A 42 3.34 15.67 -2.48
CA THR A 42 4.38 16.60 -2.01
C THR A 42 3.78 18.00 -1.84
N PRO A 43 3.95 18.66 -0.68
CA PRO A 43 3.41 19.98 -0.47
C PRO A 43 4.02 20.97 -1.46
N SER A 44 3.25 21.97 -1.90
CA SER A 44 3.65 22.91 -2.96
C SER A 44 4.88 23.77 -2.62
N GLY A 45 5.36 23.76 -1.38
CA GLY A 45 6.52 24.54 -0.93
C GLY A 45 6.30 26.06 -0.93
N ARG A 46 5.12 26.55 -1.31
CA ARG A 46 4.83 27.99 -1.42
C ARG A 46 4.85 28.66 -0.05
N SER A 47 5.66 29.69 0.09
CA SER A 47 5.71 30.54 1.29
C SER A 47 4.38 31.27 1.50
N ARG A 48 4.10 31.69 2.73
CA ARG A 48 2.87 32.42 3.07
C ARG A 48 2.71 33.68 2.21
N GLU A 49 3.81 34.37 1.92
CA GLU A 49 3.85 35.58 1.10
C GLU A 49 3.39 35.31 -0.33
N VAL A 50 3.90 34.25 -0.96
CA VAL A 50 3.47 33.85 -2.32
C VAL A 50 1.98 33.53 -2.36
N ARG A 51 1.44 32.91 -1.30
CA ARG A 51 0.00 32.60 -1.20
C ARG A 51 -0.85 33.86 -1.06
N VAL A 52 -0.43 34.81 -0.21
CA VAL A 52 -1.13 36.09 -0.03
C VAL A 52 -1.07 36.90 -1.31
N ALA A 53 0.09 36.95 -1.98
CA ALA A 53 0.25 37.62 -3.27
C ALA A 53 -0.64 36.98 -4.36
N PHE A 54 -0.77 35.66 -4.39
CA PHE A 54 -1.68 34.97 -5.31
C PHE A 54 -3.15 35.33 -5.04
N LEU A 55 -3.59 35.31 -3.78
CA LEU A 55 -4.96 35.68 -3.42
C LEU A 55 -5.25 37.16 -3.71
N ALA A 56 -4.28 38.05 -3.47
CA ALA A 56 -4.40 39.47 -3.82
C ALA A 56 -4.53 39.66 -5.33
N ARG A 57 -3.68 39.00 -6.13
CA ARG A 57 -3.76 39.01 -7.60
C ARG A 57 -5.06 38.42 -8.14
N LEU A 58 -5.63 37.41 -7.47
CA LEU A 58 -6.92 36.83 -7.82
C LEU A 58 -8.08 37.76 -7.48
N SER A 59 -8.00 38.49 -6.35
CA SER A 59 -9.06 39.39 -5.90
C SER A 59 -9.24 40.62 -6.80
N LEU A 60 -8.16 41.11 -7.42
CA LEU A 60 -8.16 42.32 -8.22
C LEU A 60 -9.09 42.25 -9.47
N PRO A 61 -9.00 41.22 -10.35
CA PRO A 61 -9.94 41.07 -11.46
C PRO A 61 -11.37 40.75 -10.98
N LEU A 62 -11.53 40.05 -9.86
CA LEU A 62 -12.84 39.76 -9.26
C LEU A 62 -13.57 41.05 -8.84
N VAL A 63 -12.85 41.98 -8.20
CA VAL A 63 -13.40 43.30 -7.83
C VAL A 63 -13.74 44.11 -9.07
N LEU A 64 -12.89 44.09 -10.10
CA LEU A 64 -13.14 44.82 -11.35
C LEU A 64 -14.39 44.31 -12.08
N VAL A 65 -14.51 42.99 -12.27
CA VAL A 65 -15.69 42.35 -12.88
C VAL A 65 -16.95 42.59 -12.05
N SER A 66 -16.85 42.51 -10.72
CA SER A 66 -17.94 42.83 -9.81
C SER A 66 -18.40 44.28 -9.96
N THR A 67 -17.48 45.23 -10.12
CA THR A 67 -17.83 46.64 -10.30
C THR A 67 -18.60 46.85 -11.60
N LEU A 68 -18.20 46.19 -12.69
CA LEU A 68 -18.91 46.22 -13.97
C LEU A 68 -20.30 45.56 -13.87
N MET A 69 -20.40 44.42 -13.17
CA MET A 69 -21.66 43.72 -12.94
C MET A 69 -22.63 44.54 -12.09
N PHE A 70 -22.13 45.24 -11.07
CA PHE A 70 -22.92 46.16 -10.25
C PHE A 70 -23.47 47.33 -11.10
N ALA A 71 -22.65 47.90 -11.99
CA ALA A 71 -23.10 48.93 -12.93
C ALA A 71 -24.19 48.42 -13.90
N ALA A 72 -24.24 47.12 -14.16
CA ALA A 72 -25.28 46.46 -14.96
C ALA A 72 -26.55 46.11 -14.16
N GLY A 73 -26.66 46.53 -12.89
CA GLY A 73 -27.86 46.37 -12.06
C GLY A 73 -27.89 45.14 -11.17
N LEU A 74 -26.80 44.36 -11.08
CA LEU A 74 -26.71 43.27 -10.10
C LEU A 74 -26.52 43.83 -8.68
N PRO A 75 -27.19 43.25 -7.67
CA PRO A 75 -27.07 43.75 -6.31
C PRO A 75 -25.68 43.43 -5.72
N SER A 76 -25.10 44.41 -5.05
CA SER A 76 -23.72 44.35 -4.53
C SER A 76 -23.48 43.24 -3.51
N TRP A 77 -24.49 42.86 -2.72
CA TRP A 77 -24.37 41.79 -1.72
C TRP A 77 -24.17 40.41 -2.35
N LEU A 78 -24.79 40.12 -3.51
CA LEU A 78 -24.55 38.86 -4.25
C LEU A 78 -23.12 38.79 -4.75
N LEU A 79 -22.62 39.89 -5.31
CA LEU A 79 -21.28 39.98 -5.84
C LEU A 79 -20.22 39.85 -4.74
N ALA A 80 -20.41 40.53 -3.60
CA ALA A 80 -19.55 40.39 -2.43
C ALA A 80 -19.52 38.93 -1.91
N GLY A 81 -20.69 38.27 -1.88
CA GLY A 81 -20.79 36.86 -1.53
C GLY A 81 -19.98 35.96 -2.47
N ILE A 82 -20.13 36.14 -3.79
CA ILE A 82 -19.39 35.35 -4.80
C ILE A 82 -17.88 35.55 -4.64
N ILE A 83 -17.41 36.80 -4.49
CA ILE A 83 -15.97 37.08 -4.32
C ILE A 83 -15.45 36.40 -3.05
N LEU A 84 -16.15 36.56 -1.91
CA LEU A 84 -15.74 35.97 -0.64
C LEU A 84 -15.67 34.44 -0.72
N VAL A 85 -16.67 33.80 -1.33
CA VAL A 85 -16.70 32.35 -1.55
C VAL A 85 -15.54 31.92 -2.45
N THR A 86 -15.30 32.62 -3.55
CA THR A 86 -14.26 32.25 -4.53
C THR A 86 -12.86 32.38 -3.93
N VAL A 87 -12.56 33.52 -3.29
CA VAL A 87 -11.27 33.75 -2.61
C VAL A 87 -11.10 32.81 -1.42
N GLY A 88 -12.18 32.55 -0.66
CA GLY A 88 -12.19 31.61 0.45
C GLY A 88 -11.87 30.19 0.02
N LEU A 89 -12.53 29.68 -1.03
CA LEU A 89 -12.27 28.35 -1.59
C LEU A 89 -10.86 28.22 -2.17
N ALA A 90 -10.40 29.23 -2.92
CA ALA A 90 -9.04 29.26 -3.46
C ALA A 90 -7.99 29.26 -2.36
N GLY A 91 -8.19 30.08 -1.31
CA GLY A 91 -7.30 30.14 -0.15
C GLY A 91 -7.32 28.85 0.67
N TRP A 92 -8.47 28.18 0.77
CA TRP A 92 -8.59 26.90 1.46
C TRP A 92 -7.88 25.77 0.71
N ASP A 93 -8.07 25.66 -0.61
CA ASP A 93 -7.37 24.64 -1.41
C ASP A 93 -5.86 24.89 -1.44
N ASP A 94 -5.41 26.15 -1.58
CA ASP A 94 -3.98 26.48 -1.56
C ASP A 94 -3.34 26.22 -0.18
N ARG A 95 -4.06 26.50 0.92
CA ARG A 95 -3.65 26.09 2.27
C ARG A 95 -3.54 24.57 2.39
N ARG A 96 -4.50 23.81 1.86
CA ARG A 96 -4.44 22.34 1.84
C ARG A 96 -3.26 21.84 1.00
N ARG A 97 -2.95 22.45 -0.14
CA ARG A 97 -1.78 22.10 -0.98
C ARG A 97 -0.44 22.36 -0.30
N ALA A 98 -0.38 23.33 0.62
CA ALA A 98 0.84 23.66 1.35
C ALA A 98 1.06 22.78 2.59
N GLN A 99 0.03 22.08 3.07
CA GLN A 99 0.14 21.23 4.26
C GLN A 99 0.70 19.85 3.92
N ARG A 100 1.53 19.32 4.83
CA ARG A 100 1.91 17.91 4.79
C ARG A 100 0.68 17.04 5.02
N THR A 101 0.56 16.00 4.20
CA THR A 101 -0.57 15.08 4.27
C THR A 101 -0.43 14.18 5.48
N THR A 102 -1.47 14.16 6.31
CA THR A 102 -1.58 13.27 7.46
C THR A 102 -2.90 12.52 7.35
N PHE A 103 -2.86 11.21 7.48
CA PHE A 103 -4.06 10.39 7.43
C PHE A 103 -4.77 10.42 8.79
N ALA A 104 -6.10 10.52 8.75
CA ALA A 104 -6.91 10.32 9.94
C ALA A 104 -6.87 8.84 10.33
N ILE A 105 -6.73 8.56 11.63
CA ILE A 105 -6.87 7.20 12.14
C ILE A 105 -8.37 6.88 12.14
N PRO A 106 -8.82 5.85 11.39
CA PRO A 106 -10.21 5.44 11.42
C PRO A 106 -10.61 5.03 12.85
N ARG A 107 -11.86 5.29 13.23
CA ARG A 107 -12.41 4.84 14.52
C ARG A 107 -12.84 3.38 14.53
N ASP A 108 -12.75 2.73 13.38
CA ASP A 108 -13.13 1.35 13.21
C ASP A 108 -12.14 0.40 13.90
N SER A 109 -12.66 -0.62 14.57
CA SER A 109 -11.84 -1.64 15.25
C SER A 109 -11.02 -2.47 14.28
N GLY A 110 -11.40 -2.51 12.99
CA GLY A 110 -10.65 -3.16 11.91
C GLY A 110 -9.52 -2.33 11.31
N ALA A 111 -9.22 -1.14 11.82
CA ALA A 111 -8.12 -0.32 11.28
C ALA A 111 -6.77 -0.68 11.92
N ARG A 112 -5.79 -1.03 11.07
CA ARG A 112 -4.42 -1.36 11.48
C ARG A 112 -3.52 -0.16 11.26
N VAL A 113 -2.82 0.28 12.31
CA VAL A 113 -1.98 1.48 12.27
C VAL A 113 -0.54 1.12 12.60
N LEU A 114 0.31 1.11 11.57
CA LEU A 114 1.74 0.88 11.69
C LEU A 114 2.46 2.21 11.94
N ARG A 115 3.14 2.35 13.07
CA ARG A 115 3.84 3.59 13.47
C ARG A 115 5.36 3.47 13.42
N THR A 116 5.88 2.31 13.76
CA THR A 116 7.32 2.05 13.83
C THR A 116 7.91 1.94 12.42
N PRO A 117 9.10 2.51 12.18
CA PRO A 117 9.67 2.60 10.84
C PRO A 117 9.97 1.22 10.24
N GLU A 118 10.35 0.22 11.05
CA GLU A 118 10.68 -1.12 10.59
C GLU A 118 9.46 -1.85 10.00
N GLU A 119 8.35 -1.87 10.75
CA GLU A 119 7.09 -2.49 10.34
C GLU A 119 6.49 -1.75 9.15
N ARG A 120 6.58 -0.41 9.12
CA ARG A 120 6.15 0.39 7.98
C ARG A 120 6.96 0.07 6.72
N ALA A 121 8.27 -0.08 6.83
CA ALA A 121 9.13 -0.44 5.71
C ALA A 121 8.87 -1.86 5.22
N ALA A 122 8.67 -2.82 6.14
CA ALA A 122 8.31 -4.19 5.79
C ALA A 122 6.97 -4.26 5.04
N TYR A 123 5.95 -3.58 5.55
CA TYR A 123 4.65 -3.52 4.89
C TYR A 123 4.71 -2.81 3.54
N GLY A 124 5.44 -1.70 3.45
CA GLY A 124 5.64 -0.96 2.20
C GLY A 124 6.29 -1.81 1.11
N ARG A 125 7.28 -2.67 1.46
CA ARG A 125 7.87 -3.64 0.53
C ARG A 125 6.84 -4.66 0.06
N ALA A 126 6.05 -5.23 0.98
CA ALA A 126 5.01 -6.20 0.63
C ALA A 126 3.98 -5.61 -0.35
N VAL A 127 3.53 -4.38 -0.13
CA VAL A 127 2.61 -3.67 -1.04
C VAL A 127 3.24 -3.44 -2.42
N ALA A 128 4.53 -3.07 -2.47
CA ALA A 128 5.24 -2.89 -3.74
C ALA A 128 5.36 -4.21 -4.53
N VAL A 129 5.66 -5.32 -3.85
CA VAL A 129 5.71 -6.66 -4.46
C VAL A 129 4.32 -7.10 -4.93
N ALA A 130 3.29 -6.92 -4.10
CA ALA A 130 1.91 -7.20 -4.47
C ALA A 130 1.46 -6.42 -5.72
N ARG A 131 1.86 -5.15 -5.84
CA ARG A 131 1.60 -4.35 -7.05
C ARG A 131 2.28 -4.94 -8.29
N ARG A 132 3.52 -5.44 -8.17
CA ARG A 132 4.22 -6.13 -9.27
C ARG A 132 3.50 -7.40 -9.69
N ILE A 133 3.05 -8.23 -8.73
CA ILE A 133 2.26 -9.45 -9.01
C ILE A 133 1.03 -9.09 -9.85
N ARG A 134 0.25 -8.09 -9.43
CA ARG A 134 -0.94 -7.62 -10.15
C ARG A 134 -0.67 -7.18 -11.58
N GLN A 135 0.50 -6.59 -11.84
CA GLN A 135 0.90 -6.17 -13.19
C GLN A 135 1.21 -7.35 -14.11
N THR A 136 1.50 -8.54 -13.56
CA THR A 136 1.79 -9.75 -14.35
C THR A 136 0.52 -10.50 -14.79
N TRP A 137 -0.58 -10.41 -14.03
CA TRP A 137 -1.80 -11.19 -14.31
C TRP A 137 -2.40 -11.03 -15.70
N PRO A 138 -2.45 -9.84 -16.33
CA PRO A 138 -2.98 -9.71 -17.69
C PRO A 138 -2.22 -10.55 -18.73
N ALA A 139 -0.97 -10.93 -18.44
CA ALA A 139 -0.17 -11.80 -19.30
C ALA A 139 -0.41 -13.30 -19.06
N LEU A 140 -1.30 -13.67 -18.12
CA LEU A 140 -1.59 -15.06 -17.72
C LEU A 140 -3.04 -15.47 -18.02
N PRO A 141 -3.57 -15.24 -19.25
CA PRO A 141 -4.98 -15.51 -19.54
C PRO A 141 -5.30 -16.99 -19.41
N GLY A 142 -6.38 -17.31 -18.69
CA GLY A 142 -6.92 -18.68 -18.57
C GLY A 142 -6.16 -19.62 -17.64
N MET A 143 -5.01 -19.21 -17.10
CA MET A 143 -4.24 -20.00 -16.12
C MET A 143 -4.64 -19.70 -14.68
N ILE A 144 -5.03 -18.45 -14.41
CA ILE A 144 -5.32 -17.93 -13.09
C ILE A 144 -6.59 -17.10 -13.20
N ASP A 145 -7.52 -17.30 -12.28
CA ASP A 145 -8.63 -16.37 -12.09
C ASP A 145 -8.09 -15.11 -11.37
N PRO A 146 -7.99 -13.96 -12.06
CA PRO A 146 -7.41 -12.76 -11.47
C PRO A 146 -8.21 -12.25 -10.27
N GLU A 147 -9.52 -12.50 -10.21
CA GLU A 147 -10.38 -12.06 -9.11
C GLU A 147 -10.09 -12.84 -7.82
N VAL A 148 -9.95 -14.16 -7.95
CA VAL A 148 -9.59 -15.03 -6.82
C VAL A 148 -8.17 -14.74 -6.34
N ALA A 149 -7.21 -14.65 -7.27
CA ALA A 149 -5.82 -14.33 -6.93
C ALA A 149 -5.69 -12.96 -6.25
N ASP A 150 -6.48 -11.96 -6.69
CA ASP A 150 -6.51 -10.65 -6.05
C ASP A 150 -7.11 -10.68 -4.65
N GLY A 151 -8.19 -11.44 -4.45
CA GLY A 151 -8.75 -11.68 -3.12
C GLY A 151 -7.72 -12.28 -2.17
N THR A 152 -7.04 -13.37 -2.57
CA THR A 152 -6.02 -14.03 -1.75
C THR A 152 -4.85 -13.10 -1.42
N LEU A 153 -4.34 -12.35 -2.41
CA LEU A 153 -3.26 -11.40 -2.19
C LEU A 153 -3.67 -10.26 -1.26
N THR A 154 -4.89 -9.77 -1.38
CA THR A 154 -5.44 -8.72 -0.51
C THR A 154 -5.63 -9.23 0.93
N HIS A 155 -6.09 -10.47 1.12
CA HIS A 155 -6.17 -11.10 2.44
C HIS A 155 -4.78 -11.26 3.07
N ALA A 156 -3.78 -11.75 2.32
CA ALA A 156 -2.42 -11.88 2.81
C ALA A 156 -1.82 -10.52 3.25
N LEU A 157 -2.15 -9.43 2.54
CA LEU A 157 -1.76 -8.07 2.94
C LEU A 157 -2.49 -7.59 4.20
N ASP A 158 -3.74 -8.00 4.43
CA ASP A 158 -4.47 -7.65 5.65
C ASP A 158 -3.95 -8.43 6.87
N ASP A 159 -3.66 -9.72 6.69
CA ASP A 159 -3.08 -10.60 7.71
C ASP A 159 -1.68 -10.10 8.11
N LEU A 160 -0.87 -9.73 7.12
CA LEU A 160 0.44 -9.12 7.37
C LEU A 160 0.30 -7.82 8.17
N ALA A 161 -0.66 -6.95 7.84
CA ALA A 161 -0.89 -5.72 8.59
C ALA A 161 -1.26 -6.02 10.06
N THR A 162 -2.13 -7.01 10.27
CA THR A 162 -2.56 -7.48 11.60
C THR A 162 -1.38 -8.00 12.42
N LEU A 163 -0.55 -8.86 11.83
CA LEU A 163 0.65 -9.40 12.47
C LEU A 163 1.67 -8.31 12.81
N LEU A 164 1.87 -7.34 11.93
CA LEU A 164 2.81 -6.25 12.17
C LEU A 164 2.30 -5.31 13.28
N VAL A 165 1.00 -5.04 13.40
CA VAL A 165 0.44 -4.30 14.55
C VAL A 165 0.72 -5.06 15.86
N ARG A 166 0.40 -6.35 15.90
CA ARG A 166 0.69 -7.20 17.08
C ARG A 166 2.18 -7.18 17.44
N ARG A 167 3.05 -7.22 16.45
CA ARG A 167 4.50 -7.11 16.65
C ARG A 167 4.91 -5.78 17.29
N GLN A 168 4.30 -4.65 16.91
CA GLN A 168 4.57 -3.37 17.56
C GLN A 168 4.17 -3.37 19.04
N GLU A 169 3.04 -3.98 19.37
CA GLU A 169 2.56 -4.12 20.75
C GLU A 169 3.53 -4.98 21.57
N ILE A 170 3.98 -6.11 21.03
CA ILE A 170 5.01 -6.96 21.67
C ILE A 170 6.31 -6.17 21.87
N ARG A 171 6.75 -5.37 20.89
CA ARG A 171 7.93 -4.51 21.03
C ARG A 171 7.75 -3.52 22.18
N ALA A 172 6.61 -2.84 22.25
CA ALA A 172 6.32 -1.87 23.30
C ALA A 172 6.32 -2.55 24.68
N LEU A 173 5.71 -3.74 24.80
CA LEU A 173 5.72 -4.55 26.02
C LEU A 173 7.15 -4.93 26.42
N ARG A 174 7.95 -5.44 25.47
CA ARG A 174 9.35 -5.82 25.70
C ARG A 174 10.17 -4.64 26.21
N THR A 175 10.06 -3.47 25.58
CA THR A 175 10.73 -2.24 26.05
C THR A 175 10.25 -1.85 27.44
N GLY A 176 8.95 -1.96 27.73
CA GLY A 176 8.38 -1.70 29.05
C GLY A 176 8.96 -2.64 30.12
N LEU A 177 9.02 -3.95 29.86
CA LEU A 177 9.56 -4.95 30.77
C LEU A 177 11.07 -4.76 31.02
N LEU A 178 11.83 -4.35 30.00
CA LEU A 178 13.27 -4.06 30.14
C LEU A 178 13.53 -2.76 30.91
N GLY A 179 12.61 -1.79 30.85
CA GLY A 179 12.69 -0.52 31.57
C GLY A 179 12.49 -0.64 33.09
N VAL A 180 11.95 -1.75 33.59
CA VAL A 180 11.75 -1.97 35.03
C VAL A 180 13.11 -2.12 35.73
N ARG A 181 13.46 -1.14 36.57
CA ARG A 181 14.66 -1.15 37.40
C ARG A 181 14.45 -2.07 38.60
N MET A 182 15.34 -3.04 38.77
CA MET A 182 15.30 -4.01 39.88
C MET A 182 16.42 -3.77 40.89
N ALA A 183 16.95 -2.54 40.97
CA ALA A 183 18.16 -2.23 41.73
C ALA A 183 18.06 -2.58 43.22
N ASP A 184 16.85 -2.52 43.79
CA ASP A 184 16.59 -2.75 45.21
C ASP A 184 15.84 -4.06 45.50
N VAL A 185 15.69 -4.94 44.50
CA VAL A 185 14.89 -6.16 44.63
C VAL A 185 15.82 -7.38 44.64
N PRO A 186 15.78 -8.23 45.69
CA PRO A 186 16.54 -9.48 45.72
C PRO A 186 16.25 -10.37 44.51
N ALA A 187 17.29 -10.98 43.95
CA ALA A 187 17.20 -11.82 42.74
C ALA A 187 16.23 -13.00 42.91
N ASP A 188 16.13 -13.56 44.11
CA ASP A 188 15.26 -14.69 44.43
C ASP A 188 13.84 -14.27 44.86
N SER A 189 13.53 -12.97 44.81
CA SER A 189 12.17 -12.52 45.13
C SER A 189 11.17 -13.05 44.09
N PRO A 190 9.93 -13.39 44.50
CA PRO A 190 8.91 -13.86 43.57
C PRO A 190 8.60 -12.84 42.46
N ALA A 191 8.79 -11.54 42.73
CA ALA A 191 8.64 -10.48 41.74
C ALA A 191 9.74 -10.52 40.66
N ALA A 192 10.99 -10.80 41.05
CA ALA A 192 12.10 -10.94 40.11
C ALA A 192 11.95 -12.18 39.22
N LEU A 193 11.54 -13.31 39.80
CA LEU A 193 11.28 -14.54 39.05
C LEU A 193 10.11 -14.37 38.06
N ALA A 194 9.00 -13.75 38.50
CA ALA A 194 7.86 -13.48 37.63
C ALA A 194 8.24 -12.54 36.47
N LEU A 195 9.04 -11.49 36.73
CA LEU A 195 9.51 -10.59 35.67
C LEU A 195 10.41 -11.31 34.66
N ALA A 196 11.29 -12.21 35.12
CA ALA A 196 12.13 -13.03 34.24
C ALA A 196 11.28 -13.93 33.33
N GLU A 197 10.28 -14.62 33.89
CA GLU A 197 9.34 -15.46 33.14
C GLU A 197 8.54 -14.65 32.10
N GLN A 198 8.05 -13.46 32.47
CA GLN A 198 7.34 -12.58 31.52
C GLN A 198 8.23 -12.08 30.39
N ARG A 199 9.51 -11.78 30.68
CA ARG A 199 10.50 -11.41 29.66
C ARG A 199 10.75 -12.56 28.70
N GLU A 200 10.92 -13.79 29.21
CA GLU A 200 11.12 -14.98 28.38
C GLU A 200 9.92 -15.24 27.47
N ARG A 201 8.69 -15.25 28.02
CA ARG A 201 7.45 -15.40 27.23
C ARG A 201 7.32 -14.33 26.15
N THR A 202 7.64 -13.07 26.49
CA THR A 202 7.58 -11.96 25.54
C THR A 202 8.61 -12.13 24.41
N GLU A 203 9.80 -12.65 24.71
CA GLU A 203 10.82 -12.95 23.70
C GLU A 203 10.39 -14.09 22.77
N GLN A 204 9.78 -15.15 23.30
CA GLN A 204 9.22 -16.24 22.49
C GLN A 204 8.13 -15.71 21.53
N LEU A 205 7.18 -14.92 22.04
CA LEU A 205 6.15 -14.27 21.21
C LEU A 205 6.75 -13.35 20.14
N TRP A 206 7.85 -12.67 20.46
CA TRP A 206 8.58 -11.81 19.52
C TRP A 206 9.18 -12.61 18.36
N LEU A 207 9.80 -13.74 18.65
CA LEU A 207 10.39 -14.64 17.65
C LEU A 207 9.31 -15.31 16.80
N ASP A 208 8.23 -15.80 17.41
CA ASP A 208 7.12 -16.45 16.71
C ASP A 208 6.42 -15.49 15.74
N SER A 209 6.14 -14.27 16.20
CA SER A 209 5.56 -13.23 15.33
C SER A 209 6.49 -12.85 14.17
N ALA A 210 7.82 -12.88 14.39
CA ALA A 210 8.80 -12.66 13.34
C ALA A 210 8.74 -13.78 12.29
N GLY A 211 8.69 -15.03 12.74
CA GLY A 211 8.57 -16.21 11.87
C GLY A 211 7.30 -16.16 11.03
N GLN A 212 6.16 -15.82 11.62
CA GLN A 212 4.89 -15.67 10.91
C GLN A 212 4.93 -14.57 9.85
N ALA A 213 5.39 -13.37 10.21
CA ALA A 213 5.50 -12.25 9.26
C ALA A 213 6.47 -12.58 8.10
N ASN A 214 7.60 -13.22 8.39
CA ASN A 214 8.56 -13.63 7.38
C ASN A 214 8.00 -14.70 6.43
N ARG A 215 7.18 -15.64 6.91
CA ARG A 215 6.50 -16.61 6.04
C ARG A 215 5.57 -15.93 5.04
N ILE A 216 4.73 -14.99 5.49
CA ILE A 216 3.85 -14.25 4.59
C ILE A 216 4.67 -13.43 3.58
N LEU A 217 5.67 -12.67 4.05
CA LEU A 217 6.53 -11.88 3.17
C LEU A 217 7.23 -12.74 2.11
N ARG A 218 7.75 -13.90 2.52
CA ARG A 218 8.41 -14.85 1.62
C ARG A 218 7.44 -15.44 0.60
N SER A 219 6.24 -15.83 1.00
CA SER A 219 5.22 -16.36 0.08
C SER A 219 4.81 -15.33 -0.99
N ILE A 220 4.69 -14.05 -0.61
CA ILE A 220 4.40 -12.95 -1.55
C ILE A 220 5.57 -12.76 -2.52
N ASP A 221 6.80 -12.79 -2.04
CA ASP A 221 8.00 -12.63 -2.89
C ASP A 221 8.19 -13.81 -3.85
N GLU A 222 8.07 -15.05 -3.37
CA GLU A 222 8.14 -16.27 -4.18
C GLU A 222 7.06 -16.27 -5.28
N THR A 223 5.83 -15.85 -4.95
CA THR A 223 4.75 -15.69 -5.94
C THR A 223 5.11 -14.66 -7.00
N ALA A 224 5.72 -13.53 -6.62
CA ALA A 224 6.15 -12.51 -7.56
C ALA A 224 7.26 -13.02 -8.49
N GLN A 225 8.28 -13.69 -7.93
CA GLN A 225 9.37 -14.26 -8.71
C GLN A 225 8.88 -15.33 -9.69
N ALA A 226 7.98 -16.22 -9.25
CA ALA A 226 7.37 -17.24 -10.11
C ALA A 226 6.56 -16.62 -11.26
N GLY A 227 5.71 -15.63 -10.96
CA GLY A 227 4.92 -14.92 -11.97
C GLY A 227 5.79 -14.19 -12.99
N GLU A 228 6.84 -13.49 -12.55
CA GLU A 228 7.75 -12.77 -13.44
C GLU A 228 8.60 -13.69 -14.31
N THR A 229 9.08 -14.80 -13.75
CA THR A 229 9.85 -15.81 -14.49
C THR A 229 8.99 -16.44 -15.58
N PHE A 230 7.75 -16.80 -15.24
CA PHE A 230 6.82 -17.38 -16.19
C PHE A 230 6.45 -16.41 -17.33
N VAL A 231 6.17 -15.14 -17.03
CA VAL A 231 5.93 -14.11 -18.07
C VAL A 231 7.16 -13.94 -18.98
N ARG A 232 8.37 -14.04 -18.42
CA ARG A 232 9.61 -14.00 -19.20
C ARG A 232 9.73 -15.19 -20.14
N GLU A 233 9.44 -16.40 -19.67
CA GLU A 233 9.44 -17.61 -20.50
C GLU A 233 8.41 -17.54 -21.63
N LEU A 234 7.20 -17.05 -21.37
CA LEU A 234 6.19 -16.84 -22.41
C LEU A 234 6.68 -15.90 -23.51
N ARG A 235 7.37 -14.81 -23.16
CA ARG A 235 7.94 -13.87 -24.13
C ARG A 235 9.07 -14.50 -24.95
N ILE A 236 9.94 -15.28 -24.31
CA ILE A 236 11.01 -16.01 -25.00
C ILE A 236 10.39 -17.02 -25.98
N GLY A 237 9.41 -17.82 -25.55
CA GLY A 237 8.75 -18.81 -26.41
C GLY A 237 7.95 -18.19 -27.56
N ALA A 238 7.32 -17.04 -27.35
CA ALA A 238 6.68 -16.28 -28.44
C ALA A 238 7.72 -15.76 -29.47
N THR A 239 8.86 -15.28 -28.99
CA THR A 239 9.96 -14.77 -29.83
C THR A 239 10.62 -15.91 -30.61
N ALA A 240 10.84 -17.06 -29.98
CA ALA A 240 11.37 -18.27 -30.62
C ALA A 240 10.45 -18.76 -31.74
N ARG A 241 9.14 -18.89 -31.48
CA ARG A 241 8.16 -19.25 -32.52
C ARG A 241 8.11 -18.24 -33.67
N GLN A 242 8.23 -16.95 -33.37
CA GLN A 242 8.32 -15.93 -34.41
C GLN A 242 9.60 -16.08 -35.25
N ALA A 243 10.73 -16.35 -34.61
CA ALA A 243 11.99 -16.61 -35.30
C ALA A 243 11.91 -17.88 -36.15
N GLU A 244 11.32 -18.97 -35.65
CA GLU A 244 11.04 -20.18 -36.41
C GLU A 244 10.16 -19.91 -37.62
N HIS A 245 9.10 -19.12 -37.49
CA HIS A 245 8.26 -18.75 -38.63
C HIS A 245 9.01 -17.91 -39.67
N VAL A 246 9.86 -16.97 -39.24
CA VAL A 246 10.69 -16.18 -40.16
C VAL A 246 11.73 -17.06 -40.83
N LEU A 247 12.41 -17.93 -40.08
CA LEU A 247 13.37 -18.89 -40.61
C LEU A 247 12.69 -19.87 -41.56
N ALA A 248 11.53 -20.43 -41.24
CA ALA A 248 10.76 -21.31 -42.11
C ALA A 248 10.31 -20.62 -43.41
N ARG A 249 10.02 -19.31 -43.36
CA ARG A 249 9.77 -18.52 -44.59
C ARG A 249 11.04 -18.30 -45.41
N LEU A 250 12.17 -18.05 -44.76
CA LEU A 250 13.47 -17.87 -45.41
C LEU A 250 14.06 -19.20 -45.94
N THR A 251 13.70 -20.32 -45.31
CA THR A 251 14.19 -21.68 -45.60
C THR A 251 13.15 -22.55 -46.28
N ALA A 252 12.01 -21.97 -46.72
CA ALA A 252 10.91 -22.66 -47.37
C ALA A 252 11.44 -23.71 -48.35
N GLY A 253 11.42 -24.96 -47.87
CA GLY A 253 12.26 -26.07 -48.31
C GLY A 253 12.41 -27.21 -47.27
N ALA A 254 12.21 -26.99 -45.95
CA ALA A 254 12.34 -28.06 -44.93
C ALA A 254 11.28 -28.02 -43.79
N PRO A 255 10.81 -29.18 -43.25
CA PRO A 255 9.70 -29.26 -42.26
C PRO A 255 10.15 -29.14 -40.78
N PRO A 256 9.26 -28.70 -39.85
CA PRO A 256 9.61 -28.41 -38.44
C PRO A 256 9.46 -29.60 -37.47
N ALA A 257 10.18 -29.55 -36.33
CA ALA A 257 10.22 -30.58 -35.27
C ALA A 257 9.49 -30.14 -33.97
N GLU A 258 8.85 -31.10 -33.29
CA GLU A 258 7.93 -30.92 -32.16
C GLU A 258 8.61 -30.57 -30.81
N SER A 259 8.04 -29.61 -30.05
CA SER A 259 8.49 -29.15 -28.72
C SER A 259 7.31 -29.01 -27.73
N ALA A 260 6.56 -30.09 -27.50
CA ALA A 260 5.37 -30.10 -26.62
C ALA A 260 5.58 -30.52 -25.14
N PRO A 261 6.55 -31.38 -24.75
CA PRO A 261 6.57 -31.93 -23.39
C PRO A 261 6.98 -30.97 -22.26
N GLU A 262 7.86 -29.98 -22.53
CA GLU A 262 8.41 -29.11 -21.47
C GLU A 262 7.42 -28.09 -20.91
N LEU A 263 6.34 -27.79 -21.65
CA LEU A 263 5.35 -26.79 -21.26
C LEU A 263 4.39 -27.34 -20.20
N ALA A 264 4.05 -28.63 -20.28
CA ALA A 264 3.14 -29.29 -19.35
C ALA A 264 3.74 -29.40 -17.94
N SER A 265 5.01 -29.79 -17.82
CA SER A 265 5.71 -29.97 -16.54
C SER A 265 5.99 -28.66 -15.80
N ARG A 266 6.03 -27.51 -16.48
CA ARG A 266 6.19 -26.18 -15.85
C ARG A 266 4.87 -25.55 -15.43
N THR A 267 3.77 -25.88 -16.12
CA THR A 267 2.42 -25.41 -15.76
C THR A 267 2.01 -25.93 -14.38
N THR A 268 2.42 -27.15 -14.03
CA THR A 268 2.20 -27.75 -12.70
C THR A 268 2.93 -27.01 -11.57
N VAL A 269 4.17 -26.56 -11.78
CA VAL A 269 4.95 -25.83 -10.76
C VAL A 269 4.30 -24.50 -10.40
N VAL A 270 3.76 -23.77 -11.39
CA VAL A 270 3.05 -22.51 -11.14
C VAL A 270 1.76 -22.75 -10.36
N LEU A 271 0.99 -23.77 -10.73
CA LEU A 271 -0.26 -24.11 -10.04
C LEU A 271 -0.02 -24.53 -8.58
N ASP A 272 1.05 -25.25 -8.29
CA ASP A 272 1.39 -25.66 -6.93
C ASP A 272 1.84 -24.46 -6.08
N ALA A 273 2.64 -23.53 -6.62
CA ALA A 273 3.01 -22.30 -5.91
C ALA A 273 1.78 -21.43 -5.54
N TYR A 274 0.79 -21.30 -6.43
CA TYR A 274 -0.45 -20.58 -6.13
C TYR A 274 -1.32 -21.31 -5.09
N ARG A 275 -1.32 -22.65 -5.07
CA ARG A 275 -1.98 -23.44 -4.02
C ARG A 275 -1.32 -23.27 -2.66
N GLU A 276 0.01 -23.25 -2.60
CA GLU A 276 0.74 -23.01 -1.36
C GLU A 276 0.45 -21.62 -0.80
N LEU A 277 0.33 -20.59 -1.65
CA LEU A 277 -0.09 -19.25 -1.23
C LEU A 277 -1.49 -19.26 -0.60
N ALA A 278 -2.45 -19.98 -1.20
CA ALA A 278 -3.79 -20.13 -0.66
C ALA A 278 -3.80 -20.88 0.69
N ALA A 279 -2.99 -21.93 0.82
CA ALA A 279 -2.86 -22.69 2.07
C ALA A 279 -2.22 -21.85 3.19
N ALA A 280 -1.16 -21.08 2.88
CA ALA A 280 -0.50 -20.20 3.83
C ALA A 280 -1.43 -19.10 4.39
N ALA A 281 -2.36 -18.61 3.56
CA ALA A 281 -3.39 -17.65 3.99
C ALA A 281 -4.47 -18.27 4.90
N SER A 282 -4.74 -19.57 4.76
CA SER A 282 -5.80 -20.27 5.53
C SER A 282 -5.38 -20.73 6.94
N LEU A 283 -4.09 -20.68 7.27
CA LEU A 283 -3.51 -21.20 8.53
C LEU A 283 -3.40 -20.16 9.66
N VAL A 284 -3.92 -18.95 9.47
CA VAL A 284 -3.99 -17.92 10.51
C VAL A 284 -5.43 -17.87 11.04
N PRO A 285 -5.69 -18.32 12.28
CA PRO A 285 -7.01 -18.23 12.91
C PRO A 285 -7.37 -16.80 13.32
#